data_AF-A0A530M3J5-F1
#
_entry.id   AF-A0A530M3J5-F1
#
_cell.length_a   1.000
_cell.length_b   1.000
_cell.length_c   1.000
_cell.angle_alpha   90.00
_cell.angle_beta   90.00
_cell.angle_gamma   90.00
#
_symmetry.space_group_name_H-M   'P 1'
#
loop_
_entity.id
_entity.type
_entity.pdbx_description
1 polymer ?
#
loop_
_entity_poly.entity_id
_entity_poly.type
_entity_poly.pdbx_seq_one_letter_code
_entity_poly.pdbx_strand_id
1 'polypeptide(L)' 'MAETSVRNFNINFGPQHPAAHGVLRLVLELDGEVVDRVDPHIGLLHRGTEK' A
#
# COMPACT_ATOMS: atom_id res chain seq x y z
N MET A 1 9.39 -31.56 0.22
CA MET A 1 8.61 -30.36 -0.15
C MET A 1 9.63 -29.28 -0.41
N ALA A 2 9.67 -28.73 -1.63
CA ALA A 2 10.60 -27.64 -1.92
C ALA A 2 10.16 -26.40 -1.13
N GLU A 3 10.99 -25.94 -0.20
CA GLU A 3 10.80 -24.63 0.43
C GLU A 3 10.78 -23.59 -0.68
N THR A 4 9.63 -22.95 -0.86
CA THR A 4 9.53 -21.80 -1.76
C THR A 4 10.21 -20.65 -1.03
N SER A 5 11.39 -20.20 -1.49
CA SER A 5 12.03 -19.04 -0.86
C SER A 5 11.10 -17.84 -0.99
N VAL A 6 10.56 -17.36 0.13
CA VAL A 6 9.67 -16.21 0.15
C VAL A 6 10.46 -15.01 -0.34
N ARG A 7 10.05 -14.45 -1.49
CA ARG A 7 10.63 -13.23 -2.03
C ARG A 7 9.83 -12.06 -1.50
N ASN A 8 10.49 -10.97 -1.11
CA ASN A 8 9.78 -9.77 -0.69
C ASN A 8 8.92 -9.28 -1.86
N PHE A 9 7.61 -9.15 -1.63
CA PHE A 9 6.64 -8.70 -2.64
C PHE A 9 6.43 -7.20 -2.50
N ASN A 10 6.47 -6.49 -3.62
CA ASN A 10 6.09 -5.09 -3.66
C ASN A 10 4.69 -4.97 -4.30
N ILE A 11 3.70 -4.53 -3.52
CA ILE A 11 2.30 -4.48 -3.94
C ILE A 11 1.80 -3.04 -3.89
N ASN A 12 1.15 -2.62 -4.97
CA ASN A 12 0.45 -1.34 -5.03
C ASN A 12 -1.01 -1.51 -4.60
N PHE A 13 -1.33 -1.10 -3.38
CA PHE A 13 -2.70 -0.96 -2.91
C PHE A 13 -3.24 0.39 -3.39
N GLY A 14 -3.99 0.36 -4.50
CA GLY A 14 -4.38 1.57 -5.21
C GLY A 14 -5.58 2.32 -4.62
N PRO A 15 -5.79 3.58 -5.05
CA PRO A 15 -6.88 4.44 -4.57
C PRO A 15 -8.29 3.99 -5.00
N GLN A 16 -8.39 3.05 -5.92
CA GLN A 16 -9.67 2.43 -6.31
C GLN A 16 -10.08 1.28 -5.38
N HIS A 17 -9.19 0.82 -4.50
CA HIS A 17 -9.48 -0.32 -3.66
C HIS A 17 -10.65 -0.01 -2.70
N PRO A 18 -11.71 -0.85 -2.63
CA PRO A 18 -12.88 -0.55 -1.80
C PRO A 18 -12.56 -0.36 -0.31
N ALA A 19 -11.54 -1.09 0.18
CA ALA A 19 -11.04 -0.98 1.55
C ALA A 19 -10.11 0.22 1.79
N ALA A 20 -9.89 1.10 0.81
CA ALA A 20 -9.11 2.33 1.02
C ALA A 20 -9.88 3.37 1.86
N HIS A 21 -11.21 3.21 2.02
CA HIS A 21 -12.09 4.12 2.79
C HIS A 21 -11.94 5.60 2.40
N GLY A 22 -11.74 5.87 1.11
CA GLY A 22 -11.40 7.18 0.58
C GLY A 22 -10.45 7.04 -0.60
N VAL A 23 -9.61 8.04 -0.83
CA VAL A 23 -8.62 8.02 -1.91
C VAL A 23 -7.23 7.92 -1.29
N LEU A 24 -6.75 6.69 -1.13
CA LEU A 24 -5.47 6.37 -0.50
C LEU A 24 -4.70 5.37 -1.37
N ARG A 25 -3.41 5.62 -1.58
CA ARG A 25 -2.51 4.67 -2.24
C ARG A 25 -1.42 4.25 -1.25
N LEU A 26 -1.21 2.95 -1.11
CA LEU A 26 -0.12 2.38 -0.31
C LEU A 26 0.78 1.54 -1.21
N VAL A 27 2.08 1.80 -1.15
CA VAL A 27 3.09 0.89 -1.70
C VAL A 27 3.56 0.02 -0.54
N LEU A 28 3.25 -1.28 -0.62
CA LEU A 28 3.47 -2.25 0.45
C LEU A 28 4.66 -3.13 0.10
N GLU A 29 5.56 -3.33 1.05
CA GLU A 29 6.60 -4.36 1.01
C GLU A 29 6.20 -5.46 1.99
N LEU A 30 6.04 -6.68 1.46
CA LEU A 30 5.56 -7.84 2.20
C LEU A 30 6.63 -8.93 2.26
N ASP A 31 6.80 -9.52 3.44
CA ASP A 31 7.44 -10.81 3.63
C ASP A 31 6.35 -11.86 3.89
N GLY A 32 5.89 -12.50 2.81
CA GLY A 32 4.74 -13.39 2.85
C GLY A 32 3.45 -12.66 3.24
N GLU A 33 2.87 -13.01 4.38
CA GLU A 33 1.64 -12.41 4.94
C GLU A 33 1.94 -11.24 5.90
N VAL A 34 3.21 -10.99 6.20
CA VAL A 34 3.66 -9.92 7.10
C VAL A 34 4.02 -8.67 6.30
N VAL A 35 3.57 -7.51 6.76
CA VAL A 35 3.95 -6.21 6.19
C VAL A 35 5.26 -5.76 6.83
N ASP A 36 6.31 -5.60 6.02
CA ASP A 36 7.61 -5.11 6.48
C ASP A 36 7.69 -3.58 6.40
N ARG A 37 7.17 -3.00 5.30
CA ARG A 37 7.14 -1.54 5.10
C ARG A 37 5.91 -1.07 4.34
N VAL A 38 5.49 0.14 4.62
CA VAL A 38 4.40 0.84 3.92
C VAL A 38 4.85 2.26 3.57
N ASP A 39 4.68 2.64 2.30
CA ASP A 39 4.85 4.02 1.83
C ASP A 39 3.48 4.63 1.41
N PRO A 40 2.86 5.42 2.30
CA PRO A 40 1.55 6.02 2.06
C PRO A 40 1.65 7.25 1.17
N HIS A 41 1.06 7.15 -0.02
CA HIS A 41 0.92 8.27 -0.94
C HIS A 41 -0.41 8.99 -0.69
N ILE A 42 -0.34 10.09 0.05
CA ILE A 42 -1.50 10.92 0.47
C ILE A 42 -1.64 12.20 -0.36
N GLY A 43 -2.64 13.03 -0.05
CA GLY A 43 -2.85 14.32 -0.71
C GLY A 43 -3.66 14.27 -2.01
N LEU A 44 -4.15 13.09 -2.40
CA LEU A 44 -4.97 12.87 -3.60
C LEU A 44 -6.30 13.65 -3.60
N LEU A 45 -6.76 14.07 -2.41
CA LEU A 45 -7.91 14.95 -2.21
C LEU A 45 -7.57 16.27 -1.53
N HIS A 46 -6.30 16.69 -1.50
CA HIS A 46 -5.93 17.98 -0.93
C HIS A 46 -6.57 19.11 -1.75
N ARG A 47 -7.42 19.91 -1.09
CA ARG A 47 -8.13 21.05 -1.71
C ARG A 47 -7.55 22.42 -1.34
N GLY A 48 -6.48 22.46 -0.54
CA GLY A 48 -5.91 23.72 -0.07
C GLY A 48 -6.87 24.51 0.82
N THR A 49 -7.67 23.84 1.65
CA THR A 49 -8.71 24.47 2.48
C THR A 49 -8.15 25.49 3.48
N GLU A 50 -6.87 25.37 3.83
CA GLU A 50 -6.16 26.28 4.73
C GLU A 50 -5.48 27.46 4.04
N LYS A 51 -5.60 27.59 2.71
CA LYS A 51 -5.32 28.85 2.01
C LYS A 51 -6.48 29.83 2.16
#